data_AF-A0A0D3J2B9-F1
#
_entry.id   AF-A0A0D3J2B9-F1
#
_cell.length_a   1.000
_cell.length_b   1.000
_cell.length_c   1.000
_cell.angle_alpha   90.00
_cell.angle_beta   90.00
_cell.angle_gamma   90.00
#
_symmetry.space_group_name_H-M   'P 1'
#
loop_
_entity.id
_entity.type
_entity.pdbx_description
1 polymer ?
#
loop_
_entity_poly.entity_id
_entity_poly.type
_entity_poly.pdbx_seq_one_letter_code
_entity_poly.pdbx_strand_id
1 'polypeptide(L)'
;MRFKGTIGSPKQLSQLVAMLGKLSDTCVVHMTPDTISFGVAASSNSGVHACAELSTHSLFLDYRIESRAENNRISFFVKIDNLSRALKSSSANANSKSLVKLTKKRGGAPTLTFEILLSDSAVQ
;
A
#
# COMPACT_ATOMS: atom_id res chain seq x y z
N MET A 1 -11.99 2.90 -11.61
CA MET A 1 -11.41 2.19 -10.46
C MET A 1 -11.49 3.10 -9.25
N ARG A 2 -11.96 2.59 -8.12
CA ARG A 2 -12.05 3.29 -6.85
C ARG A 2 -11.41 2.38 -5.81
N PHE A 3 -10.59 2.98 -4.95
CA PHE A 3 -10.01 2.30 -3.81
C PHE A 3 -9.94 3.28 -2.65
N LYS A 4 -10.35 2.83 -1.46
CA LYS A 4 -10.22 3.54 -0.21
C LYS A 4 -10.03 2.51 0.90
N GLY A 5 -9.05 2.69 1.77
CA GLY A 5 -8.88 1.85 2.95
C GLY A 5 -8.16 2.55 4.09
N THR A 6 -8.48 2.17 5.31
CA THR A 6 -7.79 2.64 6.52
C THR A 6 -6.79 1.58 6.96
N ILE A 7 -5.50 1.92 7.02
CA ILE A 7 -4.45 0.98 7.44
C ILE A 7 -4.63 0.64 8.91
N GLY A 8 -4.68 -0.65 9.24
CA GLY A 8 -4.71 -1.14 10.63
C GLY A 8 -3.32 -1.34 11.21
N SER A 9 -2.36 -1.80 10.41
CA SER A 9 -0.99 -2.07 10.88
C SER A 9 0.07 -1.47 9.95
N PRO A 10 0.35 -0.15 10.06
CA PRO A 10 1.37 0.50 9.23
C PRO A 10 2.77 -0.09 9.41
N LYS A 11 3.09 -0.58 10.61
CA LYS A 11 4.41 -1.17 10.92
C LYS A 11 4.65 -2.45 10.13
N GLN A 12 3.68 -3.38 10.10
CA GLN A 12 3.80 -4.62 9.35
C GLN A 12 3.98 -4.34 7.85
N LEU A 13 3.18 -3.42 7.31
CA LEU A 13 3.28 -3.05 5.90
C LEU A 13 4.63 -2.35 5.58
N SER A 14 5.12 -1.50 6.48
CA SER A 14 6.44 -0.85 6.36
C SER A 14 7.59 -1.87 6.34
N GLN A 15 7.54 -2.88 7.22
CA GLN A 15 8.52 -3.97 7.25
C GLN A 15 8.50 -4.79 5.97
N LEU A 16 7.31 -5.17 5.48
CA LEU A 16 7.17 -5.89 4.22
C LEU A 16 7.79 -5.10 3.05
N VAL A 17 7.44 -3.82 2.92
CA VAL A 17 7.96 -2.96 1.85
C VAL A 17 9.48 -2.79 1.95
N ALA A 18 10.03 -2.72 3.16
CA ALA A 18 11.49 -2.67 3.37
C ALA A 18 12.19 -3.98 2.94
N MET A 19 11.54 -5.14 3.14
CA MET A 19 12.07 -6.42 2.67
C MET A 19 12.06 -6.50 1.14
N LEU A 20 10.97 -6.08 0.50
CA LEU A 20 10.84 -6.05 -0.96
C LEU A 20 11.85 -5.09 -1.61
N GLY A 21 12.16 -3.97 -0.95
CA GLY A 21 13.16 -2.99 -1.40
C GLY A 21 14.59 -3.52 -1.50
N LYS A 22 14.90 -4.66 -0.86
CA LYS A 22 16.21 -5.32 -1.03
C LYS A 22 16.34 -6.05 -2.37
N LEU A 23 15.22 -6.28 -3.06
CA LEU A 23 15.17 -7.05 -4.31
C LEU A 23 15.01 -6.13 -5.53
N SER A 24 14.19 -5.08 -5.43
CA SER A 24 13.86 -4.22 -6.57
C SER A 24 13.44 -2.82 -6.13
N ASP A 25 13.65 -1.84 -7.01
CA ASP A 25 13.20 -0.45 -6.79
C ASP A 25 11.69 -0.28 -7.06
N THR A 26 11.08 -1.23 -7.77
CA THR A 26 9.68 -1.19 -8.18
C THR A 26 8.96 -2.47 -7.76
N CYS A 27 7.72 -2.32 -7.29
CA CYS A 27 6.84 -3.41 -6.91
C CYS A 27 5.56 -3.34 -7.75
N VAL A 28 5.07 -4.50 -8.21
CA VAL A 28 3.69 -4.62 -8.67
C VAL A 28 2.80 -4.90 -7.48
N VAL A 29 1.66 -4.21 -7.40
CA VAL A 29 0.64 -4.43 -6.38
C VAL A 29 -0.64 -4.88 -7.07
N HIS A 30 -1.20 -5.98 -6.61
CA HIS A 30 -2.54 -6.44 -6.98
C HIS A 30 -3.45 -6.36 -5.77
N MET A 31 -4.61 -5.75 -5.97
CA MET A 31 -5.62 -5.57 -4.94
C MET A 31 -6.92 -6.20 -5.40
N THR A 32 -7.50 -7.06 -4.57
CA THR A 32 -8.83 -7.65 -4.73
C THR A 32 -9.65 -7.37 -3.47
N PRO A 33 -10.96 -7.69 -3.42
CA PRO A 33 -11.74 -7.55 -2.20
C PRO A 33 -11.14 -8.29 -0.99
N ASP A 34 -10.51 -9.44 -1.22
CA ASP A 34 -10.08 -10.36 -0.16
C ASP A 34 -8.58 -10.33 0.10
N THR A 35 -7.77 -10.05 -0.93
CA THR A 35 -6.31 -10.15 -0.86
C THR A 35 -5.60 -8.96 -1.48
N ILE A 36 -4.39 -8.72 -0.98
CA ILE A 36 -3.42 -7.80 -1.58
C ILE A 36 -2.12 -8.57 -1.76
N SER A 37 -1.60 -8.57 -2.99
CA SER A 37 -0.32 -9.17 -3.31
C SER A 37 0.70 -8.17 -3.81
N PHE A 38 1.94 -8.38 -3.39
CA PHE A 38 3.11 -7.58 -3.73
C PHE A 38 4.09 -8.48 -4.48
N GLY A 39 4.40 -8.13 -5.72
CA GLY A 39 5.36 -8.84 -6.56
C GLY A 39 6.59 -8.00 -6.84
N VAL A 40 7.77 -8.59 -6.69
CA VAL A 40 9.04 -8.01 -7.15
C VAL A 40 9.86 -9.07 -7.88
N ALA A 41 10.56 -8.64 -8.93
CA ALA A 41 11.59 -9.41 -9.58
C ALA A 41 12.94 -8.72 -9.32
N ALA A 42 13.96 -9.50 -8.94
CA ALA A 42 15.29 -8.98 -8.74
C ALA A 42 15.82 -8.33 -10.02
N SER A 43 16.49 -7.18 -9.90
CA SER A 43 17.05 -6.47 -11.05
C SER A 43 18.22 -7.21 -11.71
N SER A 44 18.86 -8.13 -10.99
CA SER A 44 19.86 -9.03 -11.54
C SER A 44 19.18 -10.16 -12.33
N ASN A 45 19.81 -10.65 -13.40
CA ASN A 45 19.40 -11.85 -14.14
C ASN A 45 19.46 -13.15 -13.31
N SER A 46 19.36 -13.06 -11.99
CA SER A 46 19.35 -14.16 -11.03
C SER A 46 18.07 -14.99 -11.06
N GLY A 47 17.00 -14.52 -11.73
CA GLY A 47 15.70 -15.21 -11.79
C GLY A 47 14.93 -15.19 -10.46
N VAL A 48 15.44 -14.48 -9.45
CA VAL A 48 14.82 -14.39 -8.12
C VAL A 48 13.58 -13.50 -8.20
N HIS A 49 12.45 -14.07 -7.82
CA HIS A 49 11.18 -13.37 -7.68
C HIS A 49 10.67 -13.56 -6.25
N ALA A 50 9.99 -12.54 -5.73
CA ALA A 50 9.29 -12.64 -4.46
C ALA A 50 7.84 -12.19 -4.66
N CYS A 51 6.92 -12.97 -4.11
CA CYS A 51 5.51 -12.63 -4.02
C CYS A 51 5.08 -12.77 -2.56
N ALA A 52 4.48 -11.71 -2.03
CA ALA A 52 3.84 -11.74 -0.72
C ALA A 52 2.36 -11.46 -0.91
N GLU A 53 1.49 -12.37 -0.48
CA GLU A 53 0.05 -12.21 -0.50
C GLU A 53 -0.48 -12.15 0.93
N LEU A 54 -1.33 -11.16 1.21
CA LEU A 54 -1.92 -10.94 2.53
C LEU A 54 -3.42 -10.72 2.41
N SER A 55 -4.16 -11.16 3.43
CA SER A 55 -5.58 -10.87 3.58
C SER A 55 -5.80 -9.37 3.80
N THR A 56 -6.80 -8.78 3.15
CA THR A 56 -7.17 -7.36 3.34
C THR A 56 -7.50 -7.06 4.81
N HIS A 57 -8.13 -8.00 5.52
CA HIS A 57 -8.46 -7.89 6.94
C HIS A 57 -7.23 -7.82 7.87
N SER A 58 -6.09 -8.35 7.43
CA SER A 58 -4.84 -8.29 8.22
C SER A 58 -4.17 -6.91 8.13
N LEU A 59 -4.40 -6.18 7.05
CA LEU A 59 -3.72 -4.91 6.74
C LEU A 59 -4.60 -3.68 6.98
N PHE A 60 -5.92 -3.80 6.85
CA PHE A 60 -6.86 -2.68 6.83
C PHE A 60 -7.98 -2.86 7.86
N LEU A 61 -8.35 -1.74 8.52
CA LEU A 61 -9.53 -1.64 9.39
C LEU A 61 -10.81 -1.44 8.58
N ASP A 62 -10.70 -0.74 7.45
CA ASP A 62 -11.77 -0.53 6.47
C ASP A 62 -11.13 -0.66 5.09
N TYR A 63 -11.81 -1.33 4.17
CA TYR A 63 -11.29 -1.64 2.85
C TYR A 63 -12.42 -1.66 1.84
N ARG A 64 -12.35 -0.77 0.83
CA ARG A 64 -13.35 -0.65 -0.23
C ARG A 64 -12.66 -0.56 -1.57
N ILE A 65 -13.02 -1.46 -2.47
CA ILE A 65 -12.47 -1.55 -3.82
C ILE A 65 -13.58 -1.76 -4.85
N GLU A 66 -13.51 -0.99 -5.94
CA GLU A 66 -14.41 -1.12 -7.08
C GLU A 66 -13.65 -0.95 -8.40
N SER A 67 -13.73 -1.95 -9.26
CA SER A 67 -13.07 -2.05 -10.54
C SER A 67 -14.00 -2.76 -11.53
N ARG A 68 -13.88 -2.38 -12.81
CA ARG A 68 -14.59 -3.06 -13.92
C ARG A 68 -13.78 -4.22 -14.49
N ALA A 69 -12.57 -4.44 -14.00
CA ALA A 69 -11.75 -5.58 -14.37
C ALA A 69 -12.29 -6.86 -13.73
N GLU A 70 -11.88 -8.00 -14.30
CA GLU A 70 -12.16 -9.32 -13.74
C GLU A 70 -11.76 -9.40 -12.25
N ASN A 71 -12.59 -10.07 -11.46
CA ASN A 71 -12.42 -10.28 -10.02
C ASN A 71 -12.30 -8.99 -9.19
N ASN A 72 -12.90 -7.89 -9.67
CA ASN A 72 -12.86 -6.58 -9.00
C ASN A 72 -11.42 -6.13 -8.69
N ARG A 73 -10.47 -6.49 -9.58
CA ARG A 73 -9.04 -6.31 -9.34
C ARG A 73 -8.55 -4.92 -9.75
N ILE A 74 -7.64 -4.36 -8.96
CA ILE A 74 -6.83 -3.20 -9.33
C ILE A 74 -5.36 -3.59 -9.27
N SER A 75 -4.61 -3.33 -10.35
CA SER A 75 -3.19 -3.66 -10.47
C SER A 75 -2.41 -2.41 -10.86
N PHE A 76 -1.28 -2.15 -10.21
CA PHE A 76 -0.41 -1.02 -10.56
C PHE A 76 1.03 -1.25 -10.10
N PHE A 77 1.96 -0.52 -10.71
CA PHE A 77 3.35 -0.44 -10.28
C PHE A 77 3.54 0.73 -9.32
N VAL A 78 4.38 0.54 -8.31
CA VAL A 78 4.77 1.57 -7.36
C VAL A 78 6.28 1.52 -7.13
N LYS A 79 6.90 2.70 -7.04
CA LYS A 79 8.29 2.82 -6.58
C LYS A 79 8.35 2.50 -5.08
N ILE A 80 9.21 1.57 -4.69
CA ILE A 80 9.33 1.14 -3.29
C ILE A 80 9.72 2.31 -2.39
N ASP A 81 10.59 3.22 -2.83
CA ASP A 81 10.99 4.40 -2.07
C ASP A 81 9.82 5.30 -1.68
N ASN A 82 8.89 5.53 -2.62
CA ASN A 82 7.70 6.35 -2.37
C ASN A 82 6.78 5.71 -1.33
N LEU A 83 6.58 4.39 -1.46
CA LEU A 83 5.73 3.62 -0.55
C LEU A 83 6.37 3.53 0.84
N SER A 84 7.67 3.23 0.91
CA SER A 84 8.47 3.17 2.15
C SER A 84 8.43 4.50 2.89
N ARG A 85 8.60 5.63 2.18
CA ARG A 85 8.51 6.97 2.79
C ARG A 85 7.12 7.23 3.39
N ALA A 86 6.05 6.94 2.64
CA ALA A 86 4.68 7.15 3.12
C ALA A 86 4.36 6.29 4.35
N LEU A 87 4.77 5.01 4.34
CA LEU A 87 4.54 4.08 5.44
C LEU A 87 5.39 4.41 6.68
N LYS A 88 6.62 4.88 6.50
CA LYS A 88 7.45 5.38 7.61
C LYS A 88 6.74 6.53 8.33
N SER A 89 6.25 7.53 7.61
CA SER A 89 5.47 8.64 8.18
C SER A 89 4.20 8.16 8.88
N SER A 90 3.50 7.19 8.29
CA SER A 90 2.30 6.58 8.87
C SER A 90 2.59 5.83 10.17
N SER A 91 3.74 5.15 10.25
CA SER A 91 4.15 4.35 11.41
C SER A 91 4.86 5.12 12.53
N ALA A 92 5.21 6.40 12.29
CA ALA A 92 6.03 7.20 13.20
C ALA A 92 5.32 7.55 14.53
N ASN A 93 3.99 7.61 14.52
CA ASN A 93 3.19 7.87 15.72
C ASN A 93 2.12 6.78 15.87
N ALA A 94 2.05 6.18 17.06
CA ALA A 94 1.12 5.09 17.37
C ALA A 94 -0.35 5.51 17.28
N ASN A 95 -0.64 6.81 17.46
CA ASN A 95 -1.99 7.38 17.41
C ASN A 95 -2.36 7.92 16.02
N SER A 96 -1.53 7.67 14.99
CA SER A 96 -1.81 8.07 13.62
C SER A 96 -2.85 7.16 12.97
N LYS A 97 -3.92 7.76 12.44
CA LYS A 97 -4.84 7.06 11.54
C LYS A 97 -4.46 7.35 10.10
N SER A 98 -4.20 6.30 9.31
CA SER A 98 -3.73 6.46 7.94
C SER A 98 -4.77 5.97 6.94
N LEU A 99 -5.30 6.89 6.15
CA LEU A 99 -6.23 6.62 5.07
C LEU A 99 -5.45 6.55 3.75
N VAL A 100 -5.68 5.50 2.99
CA VAL A 100 -5.10 5.30 1.65
C VAL A 100 -6.22 5.30 0.64
N LYS A 101 -6.05 6.04 -0.46
CA LYS A 101 -7.05 6.09 -1.53
C LYS A 101 -6.43 6.29 -2.90
N LEU A 102 -7.07 5.72 -3.91
CA LEU A 102 -6.72 5.99 -5.29
C LEU A 102 -7.41 7.29 -5.73
N THR A 103 -6.62 8.30 -6.09
CA THR A 103 -7.10 9.61 -6.54
C THR A 103 -6.60 9.92 -7.95
N LYS A 104 -7.16 10.96 -8.55
CA LYS A 104 -6.67 11.53 -9.82
C LYS A 104 -6.17 12.94 -9.52
N LYS A 105 -4.86 13.18 -9.63
CA LYS A 105 -4.29 14.53 -9.45
C LYS A 105 -4.66 15.42 -10.64
N ARG A 106 -4.56 16.75 -10.46
CA ARG A 106 -4.66 17.72 -11.56
C ARG A 106 -3.59 17.36 -12.60
N GLY A 107 -4.00 17.11 -13.85
CA GLY A 107 -3.14 16.52 -14.90
C GLY A 107 -3.50 15.07 -15.26
N GLY A 108 -4.42 14.44 -14.51
CA GLY A 108 -5.10 13.21 -14.94
C GLY A 108 -4.39 11.90 -14.59
N ALA A 109 -3.18 11.95 -14.04
CA ALA A 109 -2.48 10.75 -13.60
C ALA A 109 -3.14 10.13 -12.35
N PRO A 110 -3.37 8.79 -12.33
CA PRO A 110 -3.82 8.10 -11.13
C PRO A 110 -2.71 8.13 -10.06
N THR A 111 -3.07 8.34 -8.80
CA THR A 111 -2.12 8.44 -7.69
C THR A 111 -2.64 7.71 -6.47
N LEU A 112 -1.81 6.87 -5.87
CA LEU A 112 -2.06 6.32 -4.54
C LEU A 112 -1.73 7.38 -3.49
N THR A 113 -2.76 7.86 -2.80
CA THR A 113 -2.65 8.98 -1.84
C THR A 113 -2.74 8.45 -0.43
N PHE A 114 -1.81 8.89 0.43
CA PHE A 114 -1.79 8.63 1.86
C PHE A 114 -2.18 9.91 2.61
N GLU A 115 -3.24 9.85 3.39
CA GLU A 115 -3.66 10.89 4.31
C GLU A 115 -3.40 10.40 5.73
N ILE A 116 -2.38 10.98 6.37
CA ILE A 116 -1.95 10.61 7.72
C ILE A 116 -2.53 11.65 8.66
N LEU A 117 -3.52 11.23 9.44
CA LEU A 117 -4.18 12.06 10.44
C LEU A 117 -3.54 11.76 11.79
N LEU A 118 -2.95 12.79 12.39
CA LEU A 118 -2.49 12.73 13.77
C LEU A 118 -3.71 12.94 14.65
N SER A 119 -4.04 11.96 15.48
CA SER A 119 -5.02 12.15 16.53
C SER A 119 -4.35 13.00 17.61
N ASP A 120 -4.69 14.28 17.68
CA ASP A 120 -4.20 15.14 18.75
C ASP A 120 -4.85 14.66 20.05
N SER A 121 -4.06 14.05 20.92
CA SER A 121 -4.52 13.74 22.27
C SER A 121 -4.44 15.03 23.08
N ALA A 122 -5.34 15.97 22.77
CA ALA A 122 -5.54 17.15 23.58
C ALA A 122 -6.44 16.79 24.77
N VAL A 123 -5.80 16.72 25.94
CA VAL A 123 -6.36 17.00 27.28
C VAL A 123 -7.53 16.11 27.72
N GLN A 124 -7.22 15.14 28.58
CA GLN A 124 -7.98 14.89 29.80
C GLN A 124 -7.02 14.66 30.96
#